data_AF-A0A0S9KI80-F1
#
_entry.id   AF-A0A0S9KI80-F1
#
_cell.length_a   1.000
_cell.length_b   1.000
_cell.length_c   1.000
_cell.angle_alpha   90.00
_cell.angle_beta   90.00
_cell.angle_gamma   90.00
#
_symmetry.space_group_name_H-M   'P 1'
#
loop_
_entity.id
_entity.type
_entity.pdbx_description
1 polymer ?
#
loop_
_entity_poly.entity_id
_entity_poly.type
_entity_poly.pdbx_seq_one_letter_code
_entity_poly.pdbx_strand_id
1 'polypeptide(L)'
;MIAVLRVLLFAEAALVIGVAVWFLIELLTAEPASITSAIAIFVIVVIAAIFVTAIAIGALRDRPWIRGASVTWQIVQIAVAVGCFQGLYARPDVGWALLLPSLAVIVLLLVPGVRVAFTHELERPAY
;
A
#
# COMPACT_ATOMS: atom_id res chain seq x y z
N MET A 1 15.74 -7.39 -8.44
CA MET A 1 14.35 -7.79 -8.16
C MET A 1 13.86 -7.31 -6.78
N ILE A 2 14.57 -7.59 -5.68
CA ILE A 2 14.20 -7.06 -4.35
C ILE A 2 14.26 -5.53 -4.26
N ALA A 3 15.24 -4.90 -4.89
CA ALA A 3 15.34 -3.44 -4.92
C ALA A 3 14.11 -2.80 -5.60
N VAL A 4 13.61 -3.40 -6.68
CA VAL A 4 12.41 -2.94 -7.39
C VAL A 4 11.18 -3.06 -6.48
N LEU A 5 11.01 -4.19 -5.80
CA LEU A 5 9.93 -4.37 -4.82
C LEU A 5 9.99 -3.30 -3.72
N ARG A 6 11.17 -3.07 -3.12
CA ARG A 6 11.35 -2.04 -2.09
C ARG A 6 10.97 -0.66 -2.61
N VAL A 7 11.47 -0.27 -3.79
CA VAL A 7 11.13 1.02 -4.42
C VAL A 7 9.63 1.15 -4.62
N LEU A 8 8.94 0.11 -5.09
CA LEU A 8 7.49 0.13 -5.25
C LEU A 8 6.76 0.30 -3.91
N LEU A 9 7.16 -0.43 -2.86
CA LEU A 9 6.55 -0.28 -1.53
C LEU A 9 6.77 1.12 -0.93
N PHE A 10 7.93 1.74 -1.15
CA PHE A 10 8.15 3.14 -0.74
C PHE A 10 7.34 4.12 -1.57
N ALA A 11 7.19 3.88 -2.87
CA ALA A 11 6.34 4.71 -3.73
C ALA A 11 4.86 4.62 -3.29
N GLU A 12 4.37 3.42 -2.96
CA GLU A 12 3.04 3.22 -2.39
C GLU A 12 2.88 3.94 -1.04
N ALA A 13 3.86 3.82 -0.14
CA ALA A 13 3.83 4.53 1.14
C ALA A 13 3.76 6.06 0.93
N ALA A 14 4.61 6.60 0.05
CA ALA A 14 4.63 8.02 -0.28
C ALA A 14 3.30 8.49 -0.90
N LEU A 15 2.70 7.69 -1.79
CA LEU A 15 1.39 7.98 -2.36
C LEU A 15 0.30 8.04 -1.30
N VAL A 16 0.22 7.06 -0.40
CA VAL A 16 -0.81 7.03 0.65
C VAL A 16 -0.62 8.17 1.66
N ILE A 17 0.63 8.50 2.00
CA ILE A 17 0.95 9.70 2.80
C ILE A 17 0.50 10.97 2.07
N GLY A 18 0.79 11.08 0.77
CA GLY A 18 0.35 12.21 -0.06
C GLY A 18 -1.17 12.36 -0.06
N VAL A 19 -1.91 11.26 -0.18
CA VAL A 19 -3.38 11.25 -0.06
C VAL A 19 -3.82 11.68 1.34
N ALA A 20 -3.17 11.20 2.41
CA ALA A 20 -3.50 11.63 3.77
C ALA A 20 -3.29 13.14 3.96
N VAL A 21 -2.19 13.68 3.47
CA VAL A 21 -1.88 15.13 3.54
C VAL A 21 -2.87 15.94 2.70
N TRP A 22 -3.17 15.48 1.48
CA TRP A 22 -4.19 16.10 0.63
C TRP A 22 -5.54 16.14 1.35
N PHE A 23 -5.99 15.01 1.89
CA PHE A 23 -7.28 14.90 2.54
C PHE A 23 -7.36 15.72 3.83
N LEU A 24 -6.23 15.86 4.55
CA LEU A 24 -6.13 16.77 5.69
C LEU A 24 -6.30 18.23 5.25
N ILE A 25 -5.67 18.65 4.15
CA ILE A 25 -5.84 20.00 3.59
C ILE A 25 -7.29 20.21 3.18
N GLU A 26 -7.90 19.23 2.50
CA GLU A 26 -9.30 19.29 2.06
C GLU A 26 -10.26 19.43 3.25
N LEU A 27 -10.03 18.68 4.34
CA LEU A 27 -10.82 18.77 5.56
C LEU A 27 -10.73 20.16 6.24
N LEU A 28 -9.62 20.87 6.04
CA LEU A 28 -9.39 22.20 6.62
C LEU A 28 -9.85 23.35 5.71
N THR A 29 -10.06 23.10 4.42
CA THR A 29 -10.27 24.15 3.41
C THR A 29 -11.59 24.03 2.65
N ALA A 30 -12.20 22.84 2.59
CA ALA A 30 -13.47 22.58 1.93
C ALA A 30 -14.56 22.27 2.96
N GLU A 31 -15.82 22.51 2.59
CA GLU A 31 -16.98 22.13 3.41
C GLU A 31 -17.45 20.72 3.02
N PRO A 32 -17.24 19.70 3.87
CA PRO A 32 -17.64 18.34 3.55
C PRO A 32 -19.15 18.17 3.72
N ALA A 33 -19.76 17.36 2.85
CA ALA A 33 -21.18 17.01 2.97
C ALA A 33 -21.53 16.33 4.32
N SER A 34 -20.55 15.70 4.96
CA SER A 34 -20.66 15.11 6.30
C SER A 34 -19.29 15.11 6.98
N ILE A 35 -19.13 15.90 8.05
CA ILE A 35 -17.91 15.94 8.86
C ILE A 35 -17.61 14.57 9.48
N THR A 36 -18.63 13.86 9.94
CA THR A 36 -18.49 12.52 10.54
C THR A 36 -17.88 11.53 9.55
N SER A 37 -18.40 11.49 8.32
CA SER A 37 -17.90 10.60 7.27
C SER A 37 -16.50 11.00 6.83
N ALA A 38 -16.22 12.31 6.72
CA ALA A 38 -14.91 12.83 6.36
C ALA A 38 -13.83 12.43 7.38
N ILE A 39 -14.10 12.60 8.69
CA ILE A 39 -13.18 12.20 9.75
C ILE A 39 -12.95 10.68 9.74
N ALA A 40 -14.02 9.88 9.57
CA ALA A 40 -13.89 8.43 9.52
C ALA A 40 -12.99 7.96 8.38
N ILE A 41 -13.18 8.51 7.17
CA ILE A 41 -12.33 8.20 6.01
C ILE A 41 -10.89 8.66 6.26
N PHE A 42 -10.70 9.87 6.82
CA PHE A 42 -9.37 10.39 7.11
C PHE A 42 -8.59 9.49 8.07
N VAL A 43 -9.24 9.03 9.15
CA VAL A 43 -8.61 8.10 10.11
C VAL A 43 -8.21 6.79 9.43
N ILE A 44 -9.06 6.23 8.56
CA ILE A 44 -8.74 5.01 7.80
C ILE A 44 -7.52 5.24 6.89
N VAL A 45 -7.47 6.38 6.19
CA VAL A 45 -6.34 6.74 5.32
C VAL A 45 -5.05 6.90 6.13
N VAL A 46 -5.10 7.52 7.31
CA VAL A 46 -3.92 7.66 8.19
C VAL A 46 -3.44 6.29 8.68
N ILE A 47 -4.36 5.40 9.08
CA ILE A 47 -4.01 4.04 9.48
C ILE A 47 -3.34 3.29 8.32
N ALA A 48 -3.89 3.41 7.10
CA ALA A 48 -3.29 2.84 5.90
C ALA A 48 -1.89 3.42 5.65
N ALA A 49 -1.69 4.74 5.76
CA ALA A 49 -0.39 5.38 5.59
C ALA A 49 0.66 4.83 6.58
N ILE A 50 0.29 4.69 7.85
CA ILE A 50 1.16 4.11 8.88
C ILE A 50 1.49 2.66 8.55
N PHE A 51 0.49 1.86 8.18
CA PHE A 51 0.65 0.44 7.85
C PHE A 51 1.60 0.23 6.66
N VAL A 52 1.38 0.94 5.55
CA VAL A 52 2.21 0.81 4.34
C VAL A 52 3.63 1.31 4.58
N THR A 53 3.78 2.38 5.37
CA THR A 53 5.10 2.87 5.79
C THR A 53 5.83 1.82 6.64
N ALA A 54 5.14 1.14 7.55
CA ALA A 54 5.72 0.06 8.34
C ALA A 54 6.14 -1.14 7.47
N ILE A 55 5.36 -1.47 6.43
CA ILE A 55 5.72 -2.47 5.43
C ILE A 55 7.00 -2.05 4.69
N ALA A 56 7.06 -0.83 4.19
CA ALA A 56 8.22 -0.32 3.44
C ALA A 56 9.51 -0.30 4.30
N ILE A 57 9.43 0.19 5.53
CA ILE A 57 10.56 0.20 6.48
C ILE A 57 10.97 -1.23 6.86
N GLY A 58 10.01 -2.10 7.13
CA GLY A 58 10.30 -3.48 7.46
C GLY A 58 10.91 -4.26 6.28
N ALA A 59 10.56 -3.91 5.04
CA ALA A 59 11.18 -4.45 3.84
C ALA A 59 12.65 -4.03 3.66
N LEU A 60 13.06 -2.87 4.20
CA LEU A 60 14.48 -2.49 4.27
C LEU A 60 15.24 -3.24 5.37
N ARG A 61 14.53 -3.61 6.44
CA ARG A 61 15.09 -4.32 7.60
C ARG A 61 14.96 -5.84 7.50
N ASP A 62 14.60 -6.32 6.31
CA ASP A 62 14.42 -7.72 5.97
C ASP A 62 13.62 -8.52 7.02
N ARG A 63 12.54 -7.91 7.53
CA ARG A 63 11.73 -8.55 8.56
C ARG A 63 10.85 -9.66 7.95
N PRO A 64 10.78 -10.86 8.58
CA PRO A 64 10.09 -12.02 7.99
C PRO A 64 8.57 -11.84 7.87
N TRP A 65 7.95 -11.00 8.70
CA TRP A 65 6.49 -10.74 8.67
C TRP A 65 6.04 -9.88 7.48
N ILE A 66 6.98 -9.25 6.76
CA ILE A 66 6.67 -8.25 5.74
C ILE A 66 6.05 -8.87 4.51
N ARG A 67 6.41 -10.11 4.17
CA ARG A 67 5.81 -10.80 3.03
C ARG A 67 4.30 -10.92 3.16
N GLY A 68 3.82 -11.35 4.33
CA GLY A 68 2.38 -11.44 4.59
C GLY A 68 1.72 -10.08 4.53
N ALA A 69 2.32 -9.08 5.18
CA ALA A 69 1.79 -7.73 5.22
C ALA A 69 1.73 -7.06 3.84
N SER A 70 2.75 -7.23 2.99
CA SER A 70 2.73 -6.74 1.60
C SER A 70 1.60 -7.39 0.81
N VAL A 71 1.40 -8.71 0.91
CA VAL A 71 0.27 -9.37 0.22
C VAL A 71 -1.07 -8.82 0.71
N THR A 72 -1.24 -8.64 2.01
CA THR A 72 -2.45 -8.05 2.59
C THR A 72 -2.71 -6.65 2.02
N TRP A 73 -1.68 -5.80 1.97
CA TRP A 73 -1.80 -4.46 1.38
C TRP A 73 -2.25 -4.50 -0.08
N GLN A 74 -1.69 -5.40 -0.88
CA GLN A 74 -2.08 -5.53 -2.28
C GLN A 74 -3.54 -5.96 -2.44
N ILE A 75 -4.03 -6.88 -1.59
CA ILE A 75 -5.45 -7.27 -1.60
C ILE A 75 -6.36 -6.08 -1.26
N VAL A 76 -5.97 -5.26 -0.27
CA VAL A 76 -6.71 -4.03 0.08
C VAL A 76 -6.76 -3.08 -1.11
N GLN A 77 -5.63 -2.84 -1.79
CA GLN A 77 -5.58 -1.99 -2.98
C GLN A 77 -6.47 -2.51 -4.12
N ILE A 78 -6.48 -3.82 -4.38
CA ILE A 78 -7.36 -4.43 -5.38
C ILE A 78 -8.82 -4.24 -5.01
N ALA A 79 -9.18 -4.44 -3.73
CA ALA A 79 -10.55 -4.22 -3.27
C ALA A 79 -11.01 -2.76 -3.48
N VAL A 80 -10.12 -1.79 -3.18
CA VAL A 80 -10.37 -0.37 -3.45
C VAL A 80 -10.50 -0.10 -4.95
N ALA A 81 -9.63 -0.67 -5.77
CA ALA A 81 -9.67 -0.53 -7.23
C ALA A 81 -10.98 -1.06 -7.83
N VAL A 82 -11.44 -2.23 -7.37
CA VAL A 82 -12.74 -2.80 -7.77
C VAL A 82 -13.88 -1.86 -7.38
N GLY A 83 -13.81 -1.28 -6.18
CA GLY A 83 -14.74 -0.23 -5.74
C GLY A 83 -14.78 0.96 -6.70
N CYS A 84 -13.65 1.40 -7.25
CA CYS A 84 -13.59 2.50 -8.22
C CYS A 84 -14.24 2.19 -9.57
N PHE A 85 -14.40 0.92 -9.95
CA PHE A 85 -15.07 0.54 -11.21
C PHE A 85 -16.60 0.53 -11.11
N GLN A 86 -17.17 0.66 -9.92
CA GLN A 86 -18.60 0.50 -9.68
C GLN A 86 -19.18 1.65 -8.84
N GLY A 87 -20.49 1.86 -8.94
CA GLY A 87 -21.23 2.89 -8.21
C GLY A 87 -21.46 4.19 -9.00
N LEU A 88 -22.22 5.12 -8.41
CA LEU A 88 -22.64 6.38 -9.04
C LEU A 88 -21.48 7.33 -9.35
N TYR A 89 -20.39 7.24 -8.57
CA TYR A 89 -19.17 8.04 -8.73
C TYR A 89 -18.00 7.17 -9.21
N ALA A 90 -18.28 6.16 -10.03
CA ALA A 90 -17.26 5.29 -10.58
C ALA A 90 -16.17 6.12 -11.28
N ARG A 91 -14.91 5.84 -10.93
CA ARG A 91 -13.71 6.46 -11.48
C ARG A 91 -12.77 5.39 -12.01
N PRO A 92 -13.05 4.86 -13.22
CA PRO A 92 -12.24 3.79 -13.81
C PRO A 92 -10.78 4.17 -14.01
N ASP A 93 -10.51 5.47 -14.23
CA ASP A 93 -9.17 6.06 -14.26
C ASP A 93 -8.38 5.75 -12.99
N VAL A 94 -8.99 5.97 -11.81
CA VAL A 94 -8.39 5.68 -10.51
C VAL A 94 -8.32 4.17 -10.26
N GLY A 95 -9.34 3.43 -10.67
CA GLY A 95 -9.37 1.97 -10.54
C GLY A 95 -8.19 1.30 -11.25
N TRP A 96 -7.91 1.68 -12.50
CA TRP A 96 -6.75 1.16 -13.24
C TRP A 96 -5.42 1.62 -12.65
N ALA A 97 -5.33 2.88 -12.20
CA ALA A 97 -4.13 3.42 -11.56
C ALA A 97 -3.77 2.69 -10.25
N LEU A 98 -4.75 2.13 -9.54
CA LEU A 98 -4.53 1.30 -8.34
C LEU A 98 -4.31 -0.18 -8.66
N LEU A 99 -5.05 -0.73 -9.63
CA LEU A 99 -5.01 -2.15 -9.95
C LEU A 99 -3.68 -2.58 -10.56
N LEU A 100 -3.17 -1.82 -11.54
CA LEU A 100 -1.95 -2.15 -12.27
C LEU A 100 -0.70 -2.24 -11.37
N PRO A 101 -0.37 -1.25 -10.52
CA PRO A 101 0.77 -1.37 -9.62
C PRO A 101 0.57 -2.52 -8.63
N SER A 102 -0.67 -2.75 -8.18
CA SER A 102 -0.94 -3.81 -7.22
C SER A 102 -0.70 -5.21 -7.77
N LEU A 103 -1.17 -5.46 -9.00
CA LEU A 103 -0.87 -6.70 -9.72
C LEU A 103 0.64 -6.85 -9.98
N ALA A 104 1.34 -5.77 -10.32
CA ALA A 104 2.78 -5.81 -10.52
C ALA A 104 3.52 -6.23 -9.24
N VAL A 105 3.15 -5.67 -8.07
CA VAL A 105 3.76 -6.04 -6.79
C VAL A 105 3.42 -7.48 -6.40
N ILE A 106 2.17 -7.94 -6.59
CA ILE A 106 1.80 -9.34 -6.37
C ILE A 106 2.66 -10.27 -7.22
N VAL A 107 2.78 -10.01 -8.52
CA VAL A 107 3.60 -10.82 -9.41
C VAL A 107 5.03 -10.87 -8.91
N LEU A 108 5.63 -9.73 -8.56
CA LEU A 108 6.99 -9.66 -8.01
C LEU A 108 7.16 -10.45 -6.71
N LEU A 109 6.17 -10.43 -5.81
CA LEU A 109 6.15 -11.22 -4.58
C LEU A 109 6.06 -12.74 -4.86
N LEU A 110 5.43 -13.12 -5.98
CA LEU A 110 5.29 -14.51 -6.38
C LEU A 110 6.53 -15.07 -7.12
N VAL A 111 7.35 -14.23 -7.75
CA VAL A 111 8.53 -14.69 -8.51
C VAL A 111 9.58 -15.34 -7.59
N PRO A 112 10.08 -16.56 -7.91
CA PRO A 112 11.01 -17.31 -7.06
C PRO A 112 12.29 -16.57 -6.67
N GLY A 113 12.83 -15.70 -7.53
CA GLY A 113 14.06 -14.96 -7.20
C GLY A 113 13.90 -13.89 -6.09
N VAL A 114 12.68 -13.54 -5.68
CA VAL A 114 12.43 -12.78 -4.43
C VAL A 114 12.28 -13.72 -3.25
N ARG A 115 11.72 -14.92 -3.47
CA ARG A 115 11.52 -15.92 -2.41
C ARG A 115 12.85 -16.36 -1.80
N VAL A 116 13.87 -16.62 -2.62
CA VAL A 116 15.19 -17.10 -2.16
C VAL A 116 15.88 -16.09 -1.24
N ALA A 117 15.79 -14.78 -1.53
CA ALA A 117 16.43 -13.75 -0.71
C ALA A 117 15.83 -13.63 0.71
N PHE A 118 14.52 -13.82 0.87
CA PHE A 118 13.89 -13.88 2.20
C PHE A 118 14.16 -15.20 2.95
N THR A 119 14.67 -16.23 2.27
CA THR A 119 14.95 -17.55 2.89
C THR A 119 16.42 -17.66 3.32
N HIS A 120 17.34 -17.05 2.58
CA HIS A 120 18.79 -17.15 2.82
C HIS A 120 19.27 -16.44 4.11
N GLU A 121 18.51 -15.49 4.65
CA GLU A 121 18.83 -14.83 5.91
C GLU A 121 18.49 -15.66 7.15
N LEU A 122 17.56 -16.63 7.04
CA LEU A 122 17.26 -17.57 8.13
C LEU A 122 18.38 -18.60 8.33
N GLU A 123 19.21 -18.84 7.31
CA GLU A 123 20.31 -19.82 7.35
C GLU A 123 21.67 -19.20 7.69
N ARG A 124 21.77 -17.87 7.88
CA ARG A 124 23.04 -17.24 8.25
C ARG A 124 23.39 -17.64 9.68
N PRO A 125 24.47 -18.41 9.93
CA PRO A 125 24.82 -18.80 11.28
C PRO A 125 25.19 -17.54 12.05
N ALA A 126 24.56 -17.36 13.21
CA ALA A 126 24.99 -16.37 14.19
C ALA A 126 26.36 -16.81 14.72
N TYR A 127 27.42 -16.37 14.05
CA TYR A 127 28.77 -16.35 14.62
C TYR A 127 28.94 -15.04 15.39
#